data_AF-A0A2N2F5P3-F1
#
_entry.id   AF-A0A2N2F5P3-F1
#
_cell.length_a   1.000
_cell.length_b   1.000
_cell.length_c   1.000
_cell.angle_alpha   90.00
_cell.angle_beta   90.00
_cell.angle_gamma   90.00
#
_symmetry.space_group_name_H-M   'P 1'
#
loop_
_entity.id
_entity.type
_entity.pdbx_description
1 polymer ?
#
loop_
_entity_poly.entity_id
_entity_poly.type
_entity_poly.pdbx_seq_one_letter_code
_entity_poly.pdbx_strand_id
1 'polypeptide(L)'
;MFEKTESKMNSCDHVFSGNIFIFHAFDVGDDINLEKIEKSSKVATIPLALPKYFKKYHNPLAVQLPHPATSPASISCRIHGFGAVSLTYKIPFRDTLENLKKGLEALDMRYQEQSITDVRSVFDTIQGYIAQPKFFQTKSSYLVIQVNPEPETISLSDLKDSCGGVIASALR
;
A
#
# COMPACT_ATOMS: atom_id res chain seq x y z
N MET A 1 47.51 6.81 -30.45
CA MET A 1 47.06 6.65 -29.05
C MET A 1 45.55 6.76 -29.09
N PHE A 2 44.86 5.63 -29.22
CA PHE A 2 43.40 5.62 -29.34
C PHE A 2 42.81 5.61 -27.93
N GLU A 3 42.20 6.73 -27.53
CA GLU A 3 41.33 6.77 -26.37
C GLU A 3 40.16 5.82 -26.62
N LYS A 4 40.14 4.71 -25.87
CA LYS A 4 38.94 3.89 -25.73
C LYS A 4 37.92 4.73 -24.96
N THR A 5 36.95 5.28 -25.68
CA THR A 5 35.73 5.79 -25.08
C THR A 5 34.98 4.59 -24.50
N GLU A 6 35.18 4.31 -23.21
CA GLU A 6 34.30 3.42 -22.47
C GLU A 6 32.93 4.07 -22.40
N SER A 7 31.99 3.58 -23.21
CA SER A 7 30.59 3.88 -23.03
C SER A 7 30.16 3.31 -21.67
N LYS A 8 29.97 4.19 -20.69
CA LYS A 8 29.23 3.85 -19.46
C LYS A 8 27.86 3.31 -19.86
N MET A 9 27.70 1.99 -19.86
CA MET A 9 26.40 1.34 -19.97
C MET A 9 25.69 1.55 -18.63
N ASN A 10 25.02 2.70 -18.53
CA ASN A 10 24.43 3.26 -17.31
C ASN A 10 22.90 3.01 -17.23
N SER A 11 22.40 1.94 -17.86
CA SER A 11 20.98 1.60 -17.84
C SER A 11 20.74 0.30 -17.08
N CYS A 12 19.89 0.35 -16.07
CA CYS A 12 19.39 -0.79 -15.32
C CYS A 12 18.32 -1.52 -16.16
N ASP A 13 18.74 -2.10 -17.29
CA ASP A 13 17.84 -2.76 -18.23
C ASP A 13 17.34 -4.14 -17.74
N HIS A 14 17.75 -4.55 -16.53
CA HIS A 14 17.29 -5.79 -15.92
C HIS A 14 15.79 -5.71 -15.61
N VAL A 15 15.04 -6.71 -16.06
CA VAL A 15 13.61 -6.83 -15.76
C VAL A 15 13.43 -7.53 -14.42
N PHE A 16 12.91 -6.79 -13.44
CA PHE A 16 12.60 -7.31 -12.12
C PHE A 16 11.15 -7.75 -12.04
N SER A 17 10.86 -8.68 -11.14
CA SER A 17 9.49 -8.97 -10.71
C SER A 17 9.31 -8.64 -9.22
N GLY A 18 8.08 -8.33 -8.81
CA GLY A 18 7.84 -7.99 -7.41
C GLY A 18 6.44 -7.47 -7.15
N ASN A 19 6.31 -6.69 -6.08
CA ASN A 19 5.07 -6.04 -5.68
C ASN A 19 5.32 -4.60 -5.25
N ILE A 20 4.40 -3.70 -5.62
CA ILE A 20 4.28 -2.38 -5.02
C ILE A 20 3.20 -2.47 -3.95
N PHE A 21 3.53 -2.06 -2.74
CA PHE A 21 2.58 -1.87 -1.66
C PHE A 21 2.28 -0.39 -1.49
N ILE A 22 1.00 -0.06 -1.38
CA ILE A 22 0.55 1.30 -1.10
C ILE A 22 -0.30 1.25 0.15
N PHE A 23 0.11 1.98 1.18
CA PHE A 23 -0.54 2.05 2.47
C PHE A 23 -1.23 3.40 2.60
N HIS A 24 -2.54 3.40 2.88
CA HIS A 24 -3.25 4.63 3.21
C HIS A 24 -3.84 4.52 4.61
N ALA A 25 -3.85 5.65 5.32
CA ALA A 25 -4.57 5.83 6.56
C ALA A 25 -5.41 7.11 6.49
N PHE A 26 -6.65 7.02 6.94
CA PHE A 26 -7.64 8.07 6.92
C PHE A 26 -8.20 8.29 8.31
N ASP A 27 -8.36 9.55 8.69
CA ASP A 27 -9.14 9.95 9.86
C ASP A 27 -10.62 10.05 9.46
N VAL A 28 -11.47 9.34 10.20
CA VAL A 28 -12.92 9.24 9.93
C VAL A 28 -13.79 9.76 11.09
N GLY A 29 -13.18 10.36 12.10
CA GLY A 29 -13.85 10.85 13.31
C GLY A 29 -13.09 10.43 14.57
N ASP A 30 -13.80 10.42 15.70
CA ASP A 30 -13.22 10.02 16.98
C ASP A 30 -13.49 8.52 17.23
N ASP A 31 -13.64 8.13 18.50
CA ASP A 31 -13.85 6.74 18.93
C ASP A 31 -14.88 5.98 18.08
N ILE A 32 -14.47 4.82 17.57
CA ILE A 32 -15.30 3.89 16.79
C ILE A 32 -15.66 2.69 17.65
N ASN A 33 -16.96 2.41 17.78
CA ASN A 33 -17.44 1.24 18.52
C ASN A 33 -17.32 -0.06 17.67
N LEU A 34 -16.13 -0.66 17.68
CA LEU A 34 -15.83 -1.87 16.89
C LEU A 34 -16.72 -3.06 17.24
N GLU A 35 -17.07 -3.24 18.52
CA GLU A 35 -17.94 -4.35 18.95
C GLU A 35 -19.36 -4.25 18.35
N LYS A 36 -19.92 -3.03 18.28
CA LYS A 36 -21.23 -2.81 17.65
C LYS A 36 -21.18 -3.03 16.15
N ILE A 37 -20.08 -2.64 15.48
CA ILE A 37 -19.88 -2.90 14.05
C ILE A 37 -19.83 -4.40 13.80
N GLU A 38 -19.01 -5.14 14.54
CA GLU A 38 -18.88 -6.59 14.41
C GLU A 38 -20.22 -7.31 14.63
N LYS A 39 -21.00 -6.90 15.64
CA LYS A 39 -22.35 -7.46 15.90
C LYS A 39 -23.40 -7.06 14.87
N SER A 40 -23.21 -5.94 14.15
CA SER A 40 -24.21 -5.41 13.21
C SER A 40 -24.30 -6.19 11.89
N SER A 41 -23.28 -6.98 11.55
CA SER A 41 -23.15 -7.67 10.26
C SER A 41 -23.21 -6.76 9.02
N LYS A 42 -23.08 -5.43 9.17
CA LYS A 42 -23.08 -4.48 8.04
C LYS A 42 -21.81 -4.54 7.20
N VAL A 43 -20.73 -5.06 7.78
CA VAL A 43 -19.45 -5.30 7.12
C VAL A 43 -19.05 -6.75 7.31
N ALA A 44 -18.52 -7.38 6.25
CA ALA A 44 -17.97 -8.73 6.36
C ALA A 44 -16.59 -8.65 7.04
N THR A 45 -16.43 -9.29 8.19
CA THR A 45 -15.18 -9.30 8.95
C THR A 45 -14.23 -10.39 8.45
N ILE A 46 -12.93 -10.14 8.58
CA ILE A 46 -11.86 -11.08 8.22
C ILE A 46 -11.10 -11.44 9.50
N PRO A 47 -10.85 -12.75 9.78
CA PRO A 47 -10.05 -13.15 10.92
C PRO A 47 -8.65 -12.54 10.87
N LEU A 48 -8.24 -11.88 11.95
CA LEU A 48 -6.86 -11.40 12.10
C LEU A 48 -5.95 -12.53 12.59
N ALA A 49 -4.90 -12.82 11.82
CA ALA A 49 -3.80 -13.68 12.26
C ALA A 49 -2.85 -12.89 13.18
N LEU A 50 -3.24 -12.67 14.44
CA LEU A 50 -2.41 -11.96 15.41
C LEU A 50 -1.44 -12.93 16.11
N PRO A 51 -0.17 -12.55 16.28
CA PRO A 51 0.76 -13.32 17.11
C PRO A 51 0.26 -13.38 18.56
N LYS A 52 0.43 -14.54 19.21
CA LYS A 52 -0.13 -14.86 20.54
C LYS A 52 0.28 -13.89 21.66
N TYR A 53 1.36 -13.13 21.47
CA TYR A 53 1.93 -12.21 22.46
C TYR A 53 1.39 -10.78 22.37
N PHE A 54 0.61 -10.43 21.35
CA PHE A 54 -0.06 -9.13 21.30
C PHE A 54 -1.25 -9.11 22.26
N LYS A 55 -1.25 -8.16 23.21
CA LYS A 55 -2.41 -7.90 24.05
C LYS A 55 -3.57 -7.45 23.16
N LYS A 56 -4.80 -7.88 23.47
CA LYS A 56 -6.01 -7.58 22.67
C LYS A 56 -6.41 -6.11 22.59
N TYR A 57 -5.70 -5.21 23.28
CA TYR A 57 -6.00 -3.79 23.31
C TYR A 57 -5.64 -3.16 21.95
N HIS A 58 -6.57 -2.39 21.38
CA HIS A 58 -6.42 -1.68 20.11
C HIS A 58 -6.31 -2.55 18.85
N ASN A 59 -6.75 -3.82 18.91
CA ASN A 59 -6.85 -4.62 17.70
C ASN A 59 -7.84 -3.96 16.73
N PRO A 60 -7.44 -3.64 15.49
CA PRO A 60 -8.39 -3.14 14.52
C PRO A 60 -9.39 -4.23 14.14
N LEU A 61 -10.53 -3.83 13.61
CA LEU A 61 -11.45 -4.74 12.96
C LEU A 61 -11.05 -4.85 11.48
N ALA A 62 -10.56 -6.03 11.06
CA ALA A 62 -10.31 -6.29 9.65
C ALA A 62 -11.63 -6.62 8.94
N VAL A 63 -11.85 -5.97 7.81
CA VAL A 63 -13.10 -6.07 7.05
C VAL A 63 -12.81 -6.22 5.56
N GLN A 64 -13.75 -6.82 4.84
CA GLN A 64 -13.81 -6.72 3.38
C GLN A 64 -14.32 -5.33 3.01
N LEU A 65 -13.83 -4.79 1.88
CA LEU A 65 -14.38 -3.55 1.35
C LEU A 65 -15.85 -3.75 0.95
N PRO A 66 -16.78 -2.88 1.39
CA PRO A 66 -18.17 -2.94 0.98
C PRO A 66 -18.34 -2.80 -0.54
N HIS A 67 -19.27 -3.54 -1.13
CA HIS A 67 -19.62 -3.40 -2.55
C HIS A 67 -20.17 -1.98 -2.83
N PRO A 68 -19.86 -1.34 -3.98
CA PRO A 68 -19.18 -1.86 -5.18
C PRO A 68 -17.65 -1.79 -5.17
N ALA A 69 -17.04 -1.28 -4.09
CA ALA A 69 -15.60 -1.01 -4.00
C ALA A 69 -14.77 -2.30 -3.82
N THR A 70 -14.81 -3.22 -4.78
CA THR A 70 -13.88 -4.35 -4.83
C THR A 70 -12.70 -3.98 -5.72
N SER A 71 -11.76 -3.20 -5.18
CA SER A 71 -10.45 -3.08 -5.81
C SER A 71 -9.72 -4.42 -5.64
N PRO A 72 -9.45 -5.18 -6.72
CA PRO A 72 -8.79 -6.49 -6.61
C PRO A 72 -7.36 -6.39 -6.07
N ALA A 73 -6.77 -5.18 -6.11
CA ALA A 73 -5.48 -4.91 -5.52
C ALA A 73 -5.55 -4.66 -4.00
N SER A 74 -6.73 -4.39 -3.43
CA SER A 74 -6.89 -4.19 -1.98
C SER A 74 -6.76 -5.52 -1.26
N ILE A 75 -5.73 -5.65 -0.45
CA ILE A 75 -5.43 -6.87 0.33
C ILE A 75 -5.76 -6.71 1.81
N SER A 76 -6.03 -5.49 2.28
CA SER A 76 -6.36 -5.22 3.68
C SER A 76 -7.17 -3.94 3.81
N CYS A 77 -8.28 -4.01 4.54
CA CYS A 77 -9.02 -2.88 5.07
C CYS A 77 -9.22 -3.09 6.57
N ARG A 78 -8.82 -2.10 7.38
CA ARG A 78 -8.83 -2.19 8.85
C ARG A 78 -9.44 -0.94 9.46
N ILE A 79 -10.41 -1.12 10.34
CA ILE A 79 -11.06 -0.07 11.12
C ILE A 79 -10.42 -0.05 12.50
N HIS A 80 -9.90 1.10 12.90
CA HIS A 80 -9.22 1.29 14.18
C HIS A 80 -10.15 2.00 15.15
N GLY A 81 -10.22 1.50 16.39
CA GLY A 81 -11.15 2.01 17.40
C GLY A 81 -10.93 3.48 17.78
N PHE A 82 -9.78 4.06 17.44
CA PHE A 82 -9.42 5.45 17.72
C PHE A 82 -9.77 6.43 16.59
N GLY A 83 -10.65 6.06 15.65
CA GLY A 83 -11.13 6.99 14.63
C GLY A 83 -10.43 6.91 13.27
N ALA A 84 -9.71 5.83 12.99
CA ALA A 84 -8.98 5.68 11.72
C ALA A 84 -9.42 4.47 10.89
N VAL A 85 -9.29 4.58 9.56
CA VAL A 85 -9.40 3.47 8.62
C VAL A 85 -8.10 3.38 7.81
N SER A 86 -7.53 2.19 7.71
CA SER A 86 -6.34 1.95 6.89
C SER A 86 -6.58 0.95 5.78
N LEU A 87 -6.04 1.25 4.60
CA LEU A 87 -6.06 0.41 3.41
C LEU A 87 -4.65 -0.02 3.02
N THR A 88 -4.53 -1.22 2.45
CA THR A 88 -3.29 -1.69 1.82
C THR A 88 -3.59 -2.27 0.47
N TYR A 89 -2.94 -1.72 -0.56
CA TYR A 89 -2.95 -2.26 -1.91
C TYR A 89 -1.67 -3.03 -2.18
N LYS A 90 -1.77 -4.10 -2.97
CA LYS A 90 -0.65 -4.89 -3.48
C LYS A 90 -0.77 -5.00 -4.99
N ILE A 91 0.17 -4.40 -5.70
CA ILE A 91 0.20 -4.35 -7.16
C ILE A 91 1.39 -5.18 -7.64
N PRO A 92 1.19 -6.34 -8.28
CA PRO A 92 2.30 -7.09 -8.85
C PRO A 92 2.90 -6.31 -10.04
N PHE A 93 4.21 -6.38 -10.19
CA PHE A 93 4.90 -5.80 -11.35
C PHE A 93 5.92 -6.77 -11.94
N ARG A 94 6.21 -6.58 -13.23
CA ARG A 94 7.32 -7.20 -13.94
C ARG A 94 7.86 -6.22 -14.98
N ASP A 95 8.90 -5.48 -14.63
CA ASP A 95 9.44 -4.38 -15.46
C ASP A 95 10.86 -3.99 -15.01
N THR A 96 11.52 -3.10 -15.76
CA THR A 96 12.76 -2.44 -15.34
C THR A 96 12.50 -1.37 -14.27
N LEU A 97 13.51 -1.03 -13.49
CA LEU A 97 13.36 0.01 -12.46
C LEU A 97 13.12 1.41 -13.06
N GLU A 98 13.68 1.69 -14.23
CA GLU A 98 13.46 2.93 -14.98
C GLU A 98 12.00 3.09 -15.41
N ASN A 99 11.42 2.02 -15.97
CA ASN A 99 10.02 2.04 -16.38
C ASN A 99 9.10 2.13 -15.17
N LEU A 100 9.41 1.37 -14.11
CA LEU A 100 8.70 1.45 -12.85
C LEU A 100 8.67 2.88 -12.34
N LYS A 101 9.84 3.54 -12.25
CA LYS A 101 9.97 4.94 -11.83
C LYS A 101 9.08 5.89 -12.65
N LYS A 102 9.04 5.75 -13.97
CA LYS A 102 8.18 6.58 -14.84
C LYS A 102 6.69 6.36 -14.57
N GLY A 103 6.29 5.15 -14.19
CA GLY A 103 4.91 4.80 -13.90
C GLY A 103 4.44 5.08 -12.47
N LEU A 104 5.37 5.31 -11.52
CA LEU A 104 5.04 5.44 -10.09
C LEU A 104 4.09 6.59 -9.78
N GLU A 105 4.27 7.75 -10.41
CA GLU A 105 3.42 8.92 -10.16
C GLU A 105 1.97 8.66 -10.58
N ALA A 106 1.77 8.13 -11.79
CA ALA A 106 0.44 7.78 -12.29
C ALA A 106 -0.20 6.66 -11.45
N LEU A 107 0.60 5.70 -10.99
CA LEU A 107 0.14 4.65 -10.09
C LEU A 107 -0.28 5.22 -8.74
N ASP A 108 0.53 6.09 -8.12
CA ASP A 108 0.20 6.73 -6.86
C ASP A 108 -1.10 7.53 -7.01
N MET A 109 -1.21 8.43 -7.99
CA MET A 109 -2.43 9.19 -8.26
C MET A 109 -3.67 8.30 -8.36
N ARG A 110 -3.60 7.20 -9.13
CA ARG A 110 -4.71 6.26 -9.28
C ARG A 110 -5.15 5.68 -7.94
N TYR A 111 -4.22 5.25 -7.09
CA TYR A 111 -4.55 4.66 -5.79
C TYR A 111 -4.89 5.72 -4.73
N GLN A 112 -4.43 6.95 -4.88
CA GLN A 112 -4.89 8.09 -4.10
C GLN A 112 -6.38 8.37 -4.34
N GLU A 113 -6.86 8.27 -5.59
CA GLU A 113 -8.27 8.40 -5.92
C GLU A 113 -9.09 7.18 -5.49
N GLN A 114 -8.60 5.97 -5.81
CA GLN A 114 -9.27 4.72 -5.45
C GLN A 114 -9.46 4.59 -3.93
N SER A 115 -8.44 4.95 -3.14
CA SER A 115 -8.51 4.89 -1.68
C SER A 115 -9.57 5.79 -1.07
N ILE A 116 -9.84 6.95 -1.68
CA ILE A 116 -10.92 7.84 -1.22
C ILE A 116 -12.28 7.15 -1.43
N THR A 117 -12.49 6.56 -2.60
CA THR A 117 -13.72 5.82 -2.91
C THR A 117 -13.89 4.62 -1.97
N ASP A 118 -12.83 3.84 -1.77
CA ASP A 118 -12.82 2.65 -0.93
C ASP A 118 -13.12 3.01 0.54
N VAL A 119 -12.44 3.99 1.13
CA VAL A 119 -12.73 4.39 2.52
C VAL A 119 -14.09 5.05 2.65
N ARG A 120 -14.54 5.84 1.68
CA ARG A 120 -15.89 6.41 1.71
C ARG A 120 -16.96 5.32 1.80
N SER A 121 -16.81 4.22 1.06
CA SER A 121 -17.74 3.08 1.14
C SER A 121 -17.79 2.47 2.55
N VAL A 122 -16.63 2.36 3.22
CA VAL A 122 -16.53 1.89 4.60
C VAL A 122 -17.19 2.90 5.53
N PHE A 123 -16.81 4.17 5.45
CA PHE A 123 -17.33 5.26 6.28
C PHE A 123 -18.85 5.32 6.22
N ASP A 124 -19.44 5.35 5.01
CA ASP A 124 -20.89 5.44 4.85
C ASP A 124 -21.63 4.25 5.51
N THR A 125 -20.99 3.07 5.51
CA THR A 125 -21.50 1.84 6.13
C THR A 125 -21.43 1.90 7.66
N ILE A 126 -20.36 2.47 8.22
CA ILE A 126 -20.08 2.44 9.67
C ILE A 126 -20.31 3.76 10.41
N GLN A 127 -20.66 4.86 9.72
CA GLN A 127 -20.75 6.22 10.30
C GLN A 127 -21.62 6.30 11.56
N GLY A 128 -22.69 5.49 11.65
CA GLY A 128 -23.57 5.44 12.83
C GLY A 128 -22.93 4.82 14.08
N TYR A 129 -21.70 4.32 13.98
CA TYR A 129 -20.92 3.73 15.09
C TYR A 129 -19.68 4.57 15.46
N ILE A 130 -19.49 5.73 14.81
CA ILE A 130 -18.37 6.63 15.01
C ILE A 130 -18.82 7.81 15.88
N ALA A 131 -18.04 8.17 16.90
CA ALA A 131 -18.22 9.43 17.62
C ALA A 131 -17.73 10.60 16.75
N GLN A 132 -18.54 11.66 16.62
CA GLN A 132 -18.21 12.82 15.77
C GLN A 132 -17.75 12.42 14.35
N PRO A 133 -18.58 11.68 13.59
CA PRO A 133 -18.19 11.17 12.28
C PRO A 133 -17.78 12.31 11.36
N LYS A 134 -16.53 12.28 10.90
CA LYS A 134 -16.02 13.31 10.01
C LYS A 134 -15.03 12.68 9.05
N PHE A 135 -15.41 12.63 7.78
CA PHE A 135 -14.53 12.14 6.73
C PHE A 135 -13.53 13.24 6.37
N PHE A 136 -12.36 13.23 7.01
CA PHE A 136 -11.26 14.09 6.62
C PHE A 136 -10.55 13.49 5.41
N GLN A 137 -10.24 14.32 4.41
CA GLN A 137 -9.36 13.92 3.31
C GLN A 137 -7.88 13.94 3.72
N THR A 138 -7.58 14.36 4.95
CA THR A 138 -6.23 14.27 5.52
C THR A 138 -5.85 12.81 5.62
N LYS A 139 -4.93 12.38 4.75
CA LYS A 139 -4.47 11.01 4.68
C LYS A 139 -2.95 10.96 4.73
N SER A 140 -2.43 9.92 5.36
CA SER A 140 -1.04 9.52 5.18
C SER A 140 -0.99 8.43 4.13
N SER A 141 -0.06 8.56 3.18
CA SER A 141 0.22 7.56 2.15
C SER A 141 1.69 7.15 2.23
N TYR A 142 1.97 5.87 2.14
CA TYR A 142 3.33 5.33 2.02
C TYR A 142 3.38 4.32 0.88
N LEU A 143 4.38 4.44 0.01
CA LEU A 143 4.62 3.50 -1.09
C LEU A 143 5.90 2.70 -0.80
N VAL A 144 5.82 1.38 -0.97
CA VAL A 144 6.95 0.45 -0.80
C VAL A 144 7.06 -0.42 -2.04
N ILE A 145 8.25 -0.47 -2.64
CA ILE A 145 8.55 -1.37 -3.76
C ILE A 145 9.32 -2.56 -3.20
N GLN A 146 8.75 -3.75 -3.32
CA GLN A 146 9.39 -5.01 -2.98
C GLN A 146 9.77 -5.74 -4.26
N VAL A 147 11.06 -5.96 -4.46
CA VAL A 147 11.59 -6.78 -5.57
C VAL A 147 11.73 -8.24 -5.09
N ASN A 148 11.42 -9.19 -5.96
CA ASN A 148 11.72 -10.60 -5.70
C ASN A 148 13.23 -10.84 -5.80
N PRO A 149 13.85 -11.55 -4.84
CA PRO A 149 15.27 -11.83 -4.91
C PRO A 149 15.58 -12.79 -6.08
N GLU A 150 16.54 -12.41 -6.91
CA GLU A 150 17.03 -13.21 -8.05
C GLU A 150 18.55 -13.46 -7.91
N PRO A 151 18.99 -14.18 -6.86
CA PRO A 151 20.41 -14.29 -6.50
C PRO A 151 21.26 -15.03 -7.54
N GLU A 152 20.63 -15.80 -8.42
CA GLU A 152 21.28 -16.53 -9.53
C GLU A 152 21.45 -15.67 -10.78
N THR A 153 20.75 -14.53 -10.87
CA THR A 153 20.67 -13.71 -12.08
C THR A 153 21.50 -12.43 -11.98
N ILE A 154 21.47 -11.77 -10.82
CA ILE A 154 22.20 -10.51 -10.59
C ILE A 154 22.82 -10.52 -9.20
N SER A 155 24.13 -10.24 -9.13
CA SER A 155 24.81 -10.11 -7.84
C SER A 155 24.45 -8.80 -7.16
N LEU A 156 24.59 -8.72 -5.83
CA LEU A 156 24.31 -7.49 -5.09
C LEU A 156 25.25 -6.33 -5.48
N SER A 157 26.50 -6.63 -5.85
CA SER A 157 27.44 -5.62 -6.36
C SER A 157 26.96 -5.09 -7.70
N ASP A 158 26.57 -5.97 -8.62
CA ASP A 158 26.12 -5.56 -9.95
C ASP A 158 24.83 -4.76 -9.87
N LEU A 159 23.89 -5.16 -9.00
CA LEU A 159 22.66 -4.41 -8.73
C LEU A 159 22.96 -3.00 -8.22
N LYS A 160 23.88 -2.86 -7.26
CA LYS A 160 24.29 -1.56 -6.72
C LYS A 160 24.90 -0.68 -7.81
N ASP A 161 25.81 -1.23 -8.61
CA ASP A 161 26.58 -0.46 -9.58
C ASP A 161 25.75 -0.07 -10.81
N SER A 162 24.86 -0.96 -11.28
CA SER A 162 24.00 -0.72 -12.46
C SER A 162 22.71 0.04 -12.13
N CYS A 163 22.08 -0.23 -10.98
CA CYS A 163 20.74 0.25 -10.65
C CYS A 163 20.71 1.24 -9.48
N GLY A 164 21.82 1.44 -8.75
CA GLY A 164 21.86 2.26 -7.53
C GLY A 164 21.42 3.71 -7.76
N GLY A 165 21.75 4.29 -8.92
CA GLY A 165 21.31 5.63 -9.30
C GLY A 165 19.79 5.74 -9.48
N VAL A 166 19.18 4.74 -10.12
CA VAL A 166 17.73 4.67 -10.35
C VAL A 166 16.99 4.47 -9.03
N ILE A 167 17.47 3.55 -8.19
CA ILE A 167 16.92 3.29 -6.85
C ILE A 167 16.94 4.57 -6.00
N ALA A 168 18.10 5.23 -5.91
CA ALA A 168 18.24 6.46 -5.13
C ALA A 168 17.35 7.58 -5.67
N SER A 169 17.16 7.64 -6.99
CA SER A 169 16.30 8.64 -7.61
C SER A 169 14.80 8.33 -7.50
N ALA A 170 14.40 7.08 -7.30
CA ALA A 170 12.99 6.71 -7.10
C ALA A 170 12.51 6.96 -5.65
N LEU A 171 13.44 7.12 -4.70
CA LEU A 171 13.17 7.42 -3.30
C LEU A 171 13.10 8.92 -2.98
N ARG A 172 13.39 9.79 -3.96
CA ARG A 172 13.35 11.25 -3.85
C ARG A 172 12.11 11.77 -4.56
#